data_AF-A0A1F2Z5D4-F1
#
_entry.id   AF-A0A1F2Z5D4-F1
#
_cell.length_a   1.000
_cell.length_b   1.000
_cell.length_c   1.000
_cell.angle_alpha   90.00
_cell.angle_beta   90.00
_cell.angle_gamma   90.00
#
_symmetry.space_group_name_H-M   'P 1'
#
loop_
_entity.id
_entity.type
_entity.pdbx_description
1 polymer ?
#
loop_
_entity_poly.entity_id
_entity_poly.type
_entity_poly.pdbx_seq_one_letter_code
_entity_poly.pdbx_strand_id
1 'polypeptide(L)'
;MGYHLTILRTLKDRQLDITLSEARSAADNTSNWQYDKDDECFTFTCPQGMISLFLDEGELWMQDFHGEAWQLEPMLALAKSLNARVRGDELETYETIDKTYFHPDDTLLRKEALIAGKEIAEKSLRESKRIRNFIVGFFIILGIIAFIIGKQFEQ
;
A
#
# COMPACT_ATOMS: atom_id res chain seq x y z
N MET A 1 -4.92 9.41 -4.75
CA MET A 1 -4.47 8.19 -4.06
C MET A 1 -3.35 8.66 -3.15
N GLY A 2 -3.63 8.76 -1.85
CA GLY A 2 -2.60 9.09 -0.85
C GLY A 2 -1.72 7.87 -0.65
N TYR A 3 -0.43 8.10 -0.46
CA TYR A 3 0.51 7.05 -0.11
C TYR A 3 0.60 7.02 1.42
N HIS A 4 0.51 5.83 2.02
CA HIS A 4 0.51 5.71 3.46
C HIS A 4 1.90 5.35 3.97
N LEU A 5 2.23 5.89 5.15
CA LEU A 5 3.39 5.49 5.91
C LEU A 5 2.96 4.97 7.27
N THR A 6 3.55 3.86 7.68
CA THR A 6 3.23 3.19 8.93
C THR A 6 4.48 3.00 9.77
N ILE A 7 4.45 3.44 11.02
CA ILE A 7 5.42 3.08 12.04
C ILE A 7 4.93 1.81 12.72
N LEU A 8 5.73 0.76 12.63
CA LEU A 8 5.41 -0.54 13.20
C LEU A 8 6.66 -1.19 13.77
N ARG A 9 6.46 -2.13 14.68
CA ARG A 9 7.54 -2.89 15.31
C ARG A 9 7.37 -4.37 15.03
N THR A 10 8.43 -5.00 14.58
CA THR A 10 8.45 -6.44 14.28
C THR A 10 9.61 -7.13 14.95
N LEU A 11 9.38 -8.37 15.37
CA LEU A 11 10.41 -9.26 15.90
C LEU A 11 10.16 -10.68 15.40
N LYS A 12 11.03 -11.18 14.52
CA LYS A 12 10.98 -12.55 13.98
C LYS A 12 9.63 -12.86 13.32
N ASP A 13 9.27 -12.06 12.32
CA ASP A 13 8.04 -12.20 11.53
C ASP A 13 6.74 -11.98 12.33
N ARG A 14 6.82 -11.43 13.54
CA ARG A 14 5.65 -11.08 14.37
C ARG A 14 5.62 -9.59 14.62
N GLN A 15 4.44 -9.00 14.44
CA GLN A 15 4.16 -7.64 14.85
C GLN A 15 4.12 -7.57 16.39
N LEU A 16 4.72 -6.51 16.92
CA LEU A 16 4.70 -6.17 18.33
C LEU A 16 3.96 -4.85 18.49
N ASP A 17 2.83 -4.90 19.16
CA ASP A 17 1.95 -3.74 19.32
C ASP A 17 2.69 -2.57 19.98
N ILE A 18 2.54 -1.39 19.39
CA ILE A 18 2.90 -0.11 20.00
C ILE A 18 1.71 0.32 20.85
N THR A 19 1.90 0.42 22.16
CA THR A 19 0.82 0.84 23.07
C THR A 19 0.66 2.36 23.05
N LEU A 20 -0.53 2.87 23.36
CA LEU A 20 -0.77 4.32 23.46
C LEU A 20 0.16 5.00 24.48
N SER A 21 0.42 4.36 25.62
CA SER A 21 1.36 4.87 26.63
C SER A 21 2.78 4.98 26.10
N GLU A 22 3.21 4.01 25.30
CA GLU A 22 4.53 3.98 24.69
C GLU A 22 4.65 5.03 23.58
N ALA A 23 3.65 5.12 22.71
CA ALA A 23 3.55 6.15 21.67
C ALA A 23 3.58 7.56 22.26
N ARG A 24 2.83 7.82 23.34
CA ARG A 24 2.87 9.10 24.07
C ARG A 24 4.24 9.38 24.68
N SER A 25 4.82 8.41 25.38
CA SER A 25 6.15 8.58 25.95
C SER A 25 7.21 8.83 24.88
N ALA A 26 7.11 8.20 23.71
CA ALA A 26 7.99 8.45 22.59
C ALA A 26 7.74 9.84 21.99
N ALA A 27 6.49 10.23 21.78
CA ALA A 27 6.12 11.56 21.30
C ALA A 27 6.68 12.67 22.20
N ASP A 28 6.57 12.53 23.53
CA ASP A 28 7.11 13.49 24.49
C ASP A 28 8.65 13.59 24.44
N ASN A 29 9.32 12.48 24.13
CA ASN A 29 10.78 12.40 24.02
C ASN A 29 11.32 12.80 22.64
N THR A 30 10.46 12.96 21.64
CA THR A 30 10.83 13.20 20.25
C THR A 30 10.26 14.54 19.78
N SER A 31 10.94 15.19 18.85
CA SER A 31 10.64 16.54 18.37
C SER A 31 9.14 16.80 18.13
N ASN A 32 8.57 17.74 18.88
CA ASN A 32 7.30 18.46 18.68
C ASN A 32 6.03 17.65 18.36
N TRP A 33 5.98 16.36 18.70
CA TRP A 33 4.75 15.60 18.60
C TRP A 33 3.82 15.95 19.76
N GLN A 34 2.56 16.22 19.46
CA GLN A 34 1.51 16.48 20.45
C GLN A 34 0.40 15.46 20.28
N TYR A 35 -0.02 14.84 21.37
CA TYR A 35 -1.16 13.94 21.34
C TYR A 35 -2.46 14.70 21.59
N ASP A 36 -3.35 14.67 20.61
CA ASP A 36 -4.72 15.16 20.73
C ASP A 36 -5.61 14.05 21.30
N LYS A 37 -6.32 14.38 22.39
CA LYS A 37 -7.24 13.44 23.05
C LYS A 37 -8.61 13.39 22.39
N ASP A 38 -9.03 14.46 21.73
CA ASP A 38 -10.36 14.56 21.13
C ASP A 38 -10.39 13.80 19.80
N ASP A 39 -9.32 13.92 19.01
CA ASP A 39 -9.16 13.24 17.71
C ASP A 39 -8.36 11.92 17.80
N GLU A 40 -7.91 11.55 19.02
CA GLU A 40 -7.08 10.36 19.30
C GLU A 40 -5.85 10.21 18.39
N CYS A 41 -5.24 11.32 17.98
CA CYS A 41 -4.13 11.33 17.02
C CYS A 41 -2.88 12.05 17.55
N PHE A 42 -1.74 11.76 16.94
CA PHE A 42 -0.48 12.47 17.20
C PHE A 42 -0.22 13.47 16.08
N THR A 43 -0.08 14.73 16.45
CA THR A 43 0.10 15.83 15.52
C THR A 43 1.52 16.38 15.63
N PHE A 44 2.20 16.52 14.51
CA PHE A 44 3.47 17.22 14.40
C PHE A 44 3.29 18.46 13.53
N THR A 45 3.65 19.63 14.07
CA THR A 45 3.50 20.91 13.37
C THR A 45 4.87 21.53 13.11
N CYS A 46 5.10 21.90 11.86
CA CYS A 46 6.30 22.60 11.41
C CYS A 46 5.93 23.75 10.46
N PRO A 47 6.86 24.66 10.12
CA PRO A 47 6.59 25.75 9.19
C PRO A 47 6.07 25.31 7.81
N GLN A 48 6.40 24.09 7.39
CA GLN A 48 6.01 23.51 6.10
C GLN A 48 4.60 22.94 6.10
N GLY A 49 4.09 22.52 7.27
CA GLY A 49 2.79 21.87 7.37
C GLY A 49 2.59 21.10 8.67
N MET A 50 1.52 20.29 8.67
CA MET A 50 1.10 19.47 9.79
C MET A 50 1.03 18.01 9.36
N ILE A 51 1.46 17.12 10.25
CA ILE A 51 1.37 15.67 10.09
C ILE A 51 0.46 15.13 11.18
N SER A 52 -0.46 14.25 10.82
CA SER A 52 -1.28 13.51 11.79
C SER A 52 -0.99 12.02 11.67
N LEU A 53 -0.69 11.40 12.80
CA LEU A 53 -0.55 9.95 12.93
C LEU A 53 -1.68 9.38 13.78
N PHE A 54 -2.27 8.30 13.31
CA PHE A 54 -3.33 7.59 14.01
C PHE A 54 -2.78 6.28 14.55
N LEU A 55 -3.07 5.98 15.81
CA LEU A 55 -2.72 4.70 16.41
C LEU A 55 -3.86 3.72 16.18
N ASP A 56 -3.62 2.69 15.39
CA ASP A 56 -4.60 1.63 15.12
C ASP A 56 -3.90 0.26 15.09
N GLU A 57 -4.52 -0.76 15.67
CA GLU A 57 -3.98 -2.13 15.75
C GLU A 57 -2.50 -2.24 16.17
N GLY A 58 -2.03 -1.32 17.02
CA GLY A 58 -0.64 -1.30 17.48
C GLY A 58 0.37 -0.72 16.48
N GLU A 59 -0.09 -0.05 15.44
CA GLU A 59 0.71 0.67 14.45
C GLU A 59 0.34 2.16 14.42
N LEU A 60 1.29 3.03 14.08
CA LEU A 60 1.01 4.46 13.85
C LEU A 60 1.04 4.74 12.35
N TRP A 61 -0.06 5.17 11.76
CA TRP A 61 -0.14 5.38 10.31
C TRP A 61 -0.46 6.84 9.94
N MET A 62 0.04 7.25 8.77
CA MET A 62 -0.22 8.53 8.10
C MET A 62 -0.85 8.26 6.73
N GLN A 63 -1.84 9.06 6.34
CA GLN A 63 -2.50 8.95 5.03
C GLN A 63 -1.90 9.83 3.92
N ASP A 64 -1.45 11.02 4.28
CA ASP A 64 -1.12 12.07 3.30
C ASP A 64 0.40 12.23 3.13
N PHE A 65 1.12 11.14 2.88
CA PHE A 65 2.54 11.23 2.56
C PHE A 65 2.75 11.68 1.11
N HIS A 66 3.54 12.74 0.94
CA HIS A 66 3.85 13.35 -0.35
C HIS A 66 5.31 13.16 -0.78
N GLY A 67 6.09 12.35 -0.07
CA GLY A 67 7.50 12.12 -0.40
C GLY A 67 8.43 13.23 0.09
N GLU A 68 7.96 14.12 0.96
CA GLU A 68 8.74 15.27 1.40
C GLU A 68 9.53 14.96 2.69
N ALA A 69 10.78 15.42 2.75
CA ALA A 69 11.69 15.16 3.86
C ALA A 69 11.12 15.62 5.22
N TRP A 70 10.41 16.76 5.23
CA TRP A 70 9.79 17.30 6.46
C TRP A 70 8.68 16.39 7.01
N GLN A 71 8.11 15.50 6.19
CA GLN A 71 7.15 14.48 6.65
C GLN A 71 7.86 13.23 7.19
N LEU A 72 8.91 12.80 6.50
CA LEU A 72 9.59 11.53 6.80
C LEU A 72 10.56 11.63 7.99
N GLU A 73 11.31 12.73 8.12
CA GLU A 73 12.25 12.95 9.23
C GLU A 73 11.62 12.80 10.63
N PRO A 74 10.49 13.48 10.96
CA PRO A 74 9.89 13.35 12.29
C PRO A 74 9.32 11.94 12.53
N MET A 75 8.88 11.23 11.48
CA MET A 75 8.47 9.83 11.60
C MET A 75 9.65 8.90 11.88
N LEU A 76 10.77 9.07 11.18
CA LEU A 76 11.98 8.27 11.42
C LEU A 76 12.52 8.49 12.84
N ALA A 77 12.48 9.74 13.32
CA ALA A 77 12.84 10.07 14.68
C ALA A 77 11.92 9.38 15.70
N LEU A 78 10.60 9.44 15.49
CA LEU A 78 9.61 8.80 16.36
C LEU A 78 9.75 7.27 16.35
N ALA A 79 9.91 6.67 15.17
CA ALA A 79 10.13 5.24 15.00
C ALA A 79 11.39 4.77 15.75
N LYS A 80 12.49 5.54 15.67
CA LYS A 80 13.72 5.25 16.40
C LYS A 80 13.51 5.27 17.91
N SER A 81 12.73 6.24 18.43
CA SER A 81 12.37 6.33 19.86
C SER A 81 11.57 5.11 20.32
N LEU A 82 10.71 4.58 19.44
CA LEU A 82 9.88 3.38 19.67
C LEU A 82 10.60 2.04 19.43
N ASN A 83 11.87 2.07 19.00
CA ASN A 83 12.58 0.90 18.48
C ASN A 83 11.74 0.16 17.41
N ALA A 84 11.14 0.96 16.53
CA ALA A 84 10.24 0.59 15.45
C ALA A 84 10.84 1.02 14.10
N ARG A 85 10.13 0.74 13.02
CA ARG A 85 10.53 1.08 11.64
C ARG A 85 9.39 1.77 10.90
N VAL A 86 9.74 2.62 9.94
CA VAL A 86 8.78 3.27 9.03
C VAL A 86 8.66 2.43 7.76
N ARG A 87 7.46 1.93 7.46
CA ARG A 87 7.14 1.11 6.29
C ARG A 87 6.16 1.84 5.38
N GLY A 88 6.38 1.76 4.07
CA GLY A 88 5.47 2.24 3.05
C GLY A 88 4.49 1.19 2.54
N ASP A 89 3.56 1.63 1.68
CA ASP A 89 2.52 0.78 1.09
C ASP A 89 3.09 -0.37 0.22
N GLU A 90 4.29 -0.21 -0.35
CA GLU A 90 4.94 -1.25 -1.16
C GLU A 90 5.84 -2.21 -0.34
N LEU A 91 5.70 -2.17 1.00
CA LEU A 91 6.50 -2.93 1.97
C LEU A 91 7.99 -2.54 1.98
N GLU A 92 8.34 -1.38 1.43
CA GLU A 92 9.64 -0.77 1.62
C GLU A 92 9.75 -0.18 3.03
N THR A 93 10.89 -0.41 3.68
CA THR A 93 11.23 0.19 4.96
C THR A 93 12.21 1.33 4.74
N TYR A 94 11.92 2.49 5.30
CA TYR A 94 12.80 3.66 5.25
C TYR A 94 13.88 3.55 6.33
N GLU A 95 15.15 3.54 5.92
CA GLU A 95 16.30 3.63 6.82
C GLU A 95 16.72 5.10 7.00
N THR A 96 16.70 5.85 5.91
CA THR A 96 16.91 7.30 5.86
C THR A 96 15.96 7.89 4.80
N ILE A 97 15.98 9.21 4.63
CA ILE A 97 15.15 9.91 3.65
C ILE A 97 15.35 9.35 2.23
N ASP A 98 16.60 9.12 1.85
CA ASP A 98 16.96 8.68 0.49
C ASP A 98 17.18 7.16 0.35
N LYS A 99 16.99 6.39 1.43
CA LYS A 99 17.38 4.98 1.47
C LYS A 99 16.27 4.11 2.02
N THR A 100 15.82 3.19 1.18
CA THR A 100 14.84 2.17 1.52
C THR A 100 15.41 0.77 1.33
N TYR A 101 14.84 -0.20 2.05
CA TYR A 101 15.16 -1.62 1.91
C TYR A 101 13.93 -2.47 2.22
N PHE A 102 13.94 -3.73 1.77
CA PHE A 102 12.90 -4.69 2.16
C PHE A 102 13.33 -5.42 3.43
N HIS A 103 12.54 -5.32 4.49
CA HIS A 103 12.85 -5.99 5.75
C HIS A 103 12.60 -7.50 5.64
N PRO A 104 13.45 -8.37 6.21
CA PRO A 104 13.26 -9.82 6.17
C PRO A 104 11.90 -10.26 6.76
N ASP A 105 11.44 -9.58 7.80
CA ASP A 105 10.14 -9.87 8.44
C ASP A 105 8.92 -9.68 7.52
N ASP A 106 9.05 -8.94 6.41
CA ASP A 106 7.95 -8.75 5.45
C ASP A 106 7.96 -9.80 4.33
N THR A 107 8.89 -10.77 4.36
CA THR A 107 9.03 -11.75 3.27
C THR A 107 7.80 -12.64 3.10
N LEU A 108 7.08 -12.95 4.19
CA LEU A 108 5.83 -13.72 4.13
C LEU A 108 4.71 -12.90 3.49
N LEU A 109 4.49 -11.67 3.97
CA LEU A 109 3.51 -10.73 3.40
C LEU A 109 3.75 -10.51 1.91
N ARG A 110 5.01 -10.37 1.50
CA ARG A 110 5.38 -10.22 0.09
C ARG A 110 5.05 -11.46 -0.74
N LYS A 111 5.24 -12.66 -0.20
CA LYS A 111 4.85 -13.92 -0.88
C LYS A 111 3.35 -14.00 -1.04
N GLU A 112 2.58 -13.65 -0.01
CA GLU A 112 1.13 -13.64 -0.03
C GLU A 112 0.59 -12.64 -1.08
N ALA A 113 1.11 -11.42 -1.08
CA ALA A 113 0.75 -10.40 -2.08
C ALA A 113 1.05 -10.86 -3.52
N LEU A 114 2.18 -11.54 -3.73
CA LEU A 114 2.55 -12.07 -5.04
C LEU A 114 1.64 -13.23 -5.49
N ILE A 115 1.20 -14.07 -4.57
CA ILE A 115 0.24 -15.15 -4.86
C ILE A 115 -1.13 -14.55 -5.21
N ALA A 116 -1.65 -13.64 -4.38
CA ALA A 116 -2.92 -12.96 -4.63
C ALA A 116 -2.93 -12.21 -5.96
N GLY A 117 -1.85 -11.47 -6.27
CA GLY A 117 -1.70 -10.77 -7.55
C GLY A 117 -1.70 -11.72 -8.74
N LYS A 118 -1.04 -12.88 -8.64
CA LYS A 118 -1.07 -13.92 -9.67
C LYS A 118 -2.48 -14.47 -9.88
N GLU A 119 -3.21 -14.76 -8.81
CA GLU A 119 -4.58 -15.28 -8.93
C GLU A 119 -5.52 -14.28 -9.62
N ILE A 120 -5.42 -12.99 -9.28
CA ILE A 120 -6.20 -11.92 -9.93
C ILE A 120 -5.81 -11.81 -11.41
N ALA A 121 -4.52 -11.80 -11.72
CA ALA A 121 -4.03 -11.75 -13.10
C ALA A 121 -4.47 -12.97 -13.93
N GLU A 122 -4.49 -14.16 -13.33
CA GLU A 122 -4.97 -15.36 -13.99
C GLU A 122 -6.50 -15.34 -14.24
N LYS A 123 -7.27 -14.73 -13.34
CA LYS A 123 -8.72 -14.52 -13.57
C LYS A 123 -8.95 -13.55 -14.72
N SER A 124 -8.28 -12.39 -14.74
CA SER A 124 -8.44 -11.39 -15.81
C SER A 124 -7.97 -11.89 -17.18
N LEU A 125 -6.90 -12.68 -17.23
CA LEU A 125 -6.43 -13.33 -18.47
C LEU A 125 -7.42 -14.37 -18.98
N ARG A 126 -8.09 -15.13 -18.11
CA ARG A 126 -9.13 -16.10 -18.51
C ARG A 126 -10.35 -15.39 -19.09
N GLU A 127 -10.80 -14.32 -18.47
CA GLU A 127 -11.92 -13.51 -18.98
C GLU A 127 -11.59 -12.87 -20.33
N SER A 128 -10.38 -12.30 -20.45
CA SER A 128 -9.89 -11.72 -21.71
C SER A 128 -9.84 -12.75 -22.84
N LYS A 129 -9.39 -13.98 -22.56
CA LYS A 129 -9.37 -15.08 -23.54
C LYS A 129 -10.78 -15.50 -23.97
N ARG A 130 -11.75 -15.51 -23.04
CA ARG A 130 -13.15 -15.83 -23.33
C ARG A 130 -13.78 -14.80 -24.26
N ILE A 131 -13.61 -13.51 -23.94
CA ILE A 131 -14.11 -12.39 -24.75
C ILE A 131 -13.49 -12.45 -26.16
N ARG A 132 -12.18 -12.63 -26.26
CA ARG A 132 -11.49 -12.74 -27.55
C ARG A 132 -12.03 -13.91 -28.39
N ASN A 133 -12.17 -15.09 -27.79
CA ASN A 133 -12.67 -16.26 -28.52
C ASN A 133 -14.12 -16.09 -28.96
N PHE A 134 -14.95 -15.42 -28.15
CA PHE A 134 -16.33 -15.08 -28.52
C PHE A 134 -16.38 -14.14 -29.71
N ILE A 135 -15.58 -13.06 -29.70
CA ILE A 135 -15.50 -12.08 -30.79
C ILE A 135 -15.03 -12.76 -32.09
N VAL A 136 -13.96 -13.57 -32.01
CA VAL A 136 -13.46 -14.31 -33.19
C VAL A 136 -14.51 -15.26 -33.73
N GLY A 137 -15.21 -16.01 -32.86
CA GLY A 137 -16.29 -16.90 -33.28
C GLY A 137 -17.45 -16.16 -33.95
N PHE A 138 -17.86 -15.02 -33.40
CA PHE A 138 -18.90 -14.17 -33.97
C PHE A 138 -18.57 -13.70 -35.38
N PHE A 139 -17.33 -13.23 -35.62
CA PHE A 139 -16.89 -12.81 -36.95
C PHE A 139 -16.80 -13.96 -37.95
N ILE A 140 -16.40 -15.16 -37.52
CA ILE A 140 -16.41 -16.35 -38.39
C ILE A 140 -17.83 -16.68 -38.84
N ILE A 141 -18.80 -16.66 -37.91
CA ILE A 141 -20.21 -16.93 -38.22
C ILE A 141 -20.77 -15.88 -39.19
N LEU A 142 -20.49 -14.59 -38.95
CA LEU A 142 -20.87 -13.52 -39.87
C LEU A 142 -20.30 -13.71 -41.27
N GLY A 143 -19.03 -14.09 -41.38
CA GLY A 143 -18.39 -14.39 -42.66
C GLY A 143 -19.06 -15.54 -43.41
N ILE A 144 -19.44 -16.61 -42.70
CA ILE A 144 -20.17 -17.75 -43.28
C ILE A 144 -21.55 -17.31 -43.77
N ILE A 145 -22.29 -16.54 -42.98
CA ILE A 145 -23.62 -16.02 -43.36
C ILE A 145 -23.51 -15.13 -44.61
N ALA A 146 -22.55 -14.20 -44.62
CA ALA A 146 -22.33 -13.31 -45.77
C ALA A 146 -21.97 -14.10 -47.04
N PHE A 147 -21.16 -15.16 -46.92
CA PHE A 147 -20.81 -16.03 -48.04
C PHE A 147 -22.04 -16.79 -48.60
N ILE A 148 -22.89 -17.34 -47.73
CA ILE A 148 -24.11 -18.04 -48.15
C ILE A 148 -25.07 -17.10 -48.86
N ILE A 149 -25.28 -15.89 -48.32
CA ILE A 149 -26.14 -14.87 -48.92
C ILE A 149 -25.57 -14.45 -50.28
N GLY A 150 -24.28 -14.13 -50.36
CA GLY A 150 -23.63 -13.74 -51.62
C GLY A 150 -23.79 -14.81 -52.71
N LYS A 151 -23.62 -16.07 -52.35
CA LYS A 151 -23.80 -17.20 -53.27
C LYS A 151 -25.24 -17.37 -53.77
N GLN A 152 -26.25 -17.00 -52.98
CA GLN A 152 -27.64 -17.00 -53.43
C GLN A 152 -27.96 -15.89 -54.42
N PHE A 153 -27.24 -14.75 -54.38
CA PHE A 153 -27.42 -13.65 -55.33
C PHE A 153 -26.67 -13.83 -56.66
N GLU A 154 -25.75 -14.79 -56.76
CA GLU A 154 -25.06 -15.16 -58.01
C GLU A 154 -25.87 -16.14 -58.91
N GLN A 155 -27.01 -16.67 -58.43
CA GLN A 155 -27.93 -17.51 -59.22
C GLN A 155 -29.02 -16.68 -59.91
#